data_AF-A0A7C6XG40-F1
#
_entry.id   AF-A0A7C6XG40-F1
#
_cell.length_a   1.000
_cell.length_b   1.000
_cell.length_c   1.000
_cell.angle_alpha   90.00
_cell.angle_beta   90.00
_cell.angle_gamma   90.00
#
_symmetry.space_group_name_H-M   'P 1'
#
loop_
_entity.id
_entity.type
_entity.pdbx_description
1 polymer ?
#
loop_
_entity_poly.entity_id
_entity_poly.type
_entity_poly.pdbx_seq_one_letter_code
_entity_poly.pdbx_strand_id
1 'polypeptide(L)'
;MELAVSDSPTGEWRNCGRVLRAPGHAQCRHSWVGAGSVPIPLGDGRYLALYHTGNRLLEGSRQYNADAVLLDFRRFTPEHPAEIIAGTLERILVPETEYERSLRPGDPDPLHCVFPCGSYQQGEHLHFVYGGRDAYTLAARVRTEELLERLHQTAHPYHG
;
A
#
# COMPACT_ATOMS: atom_id res chain seq x y z
N MET A 1 -7.34 -6.05 0.71
CA MET A 1 -6.29 -6.66 1.56
C MET A 1 -6.97 -7.39 2.71
N GLU A 2 -6.67 -8.67 2.88
CA GLU A 2 -7.17 -9.51 3.98
C GLU A 2 -6.01 -9.91 4.89
N LEU A 3 -6.31 -10.17 6.16
CA LEU A 3 -5.36 -10.62 7.16
C LEU A 3 -5.58 -12.11 7.42
N ALA A 4 -4.50 -12.87 7.47
CA ALA A 4 -4.51 -14.25 7.93
C ALA A 4 -3.41 -14.46 8.98
N VAL A 5 -3.65 -15.38 9.91
CA VAL A 5 -2.71 -15.70 10.99
C VAL A 5 -2.45 -17.20 11.04
N SER A 6 -1.24 -17.57 11.42
CA SER A 6 -0.86 -18.95 11.74
C SER A 6 0.23 -18.96 12.81
N ASP A 7 0.18 -19.94 13.70
CA ASP A 7 1.23 -20.19 14.70
C ASP A 7 2.40 -21.02 14.12
N SER A 8 2.29 -21.47 12.86
CA SER A 8 3.32 -22.24 12.17
C SER A 8 3.38 -21.88 10.68
N PRO A 9 4.59 -21.70 10.09
CA PRO A 9 4.71 -21.41 8.67
C PRO A 9 4.16 -22.52 7.76
N THR A 10 4.04 -23.75 8.27
CA THR A 10 3.46 -24.91 7.57
C THR A 10 2.12 -25.36 8.17
N GLY A 11 1.55 -24.58 9.08
CA GLY A 11 0.30 -24.88 9.75
C GLY A 11 -0.94 -24.40 8.97
N GLU A 12 -2.09 -24.49 9.63
CA GLU A 12 -3.32 -23.90 9.12
C GLU A 12 -3.25 -22.37 9.19
N TRP A 13 -3.68 -21.70 8.12
CA TRP A 13 -3.82 -20.26 8.07
C TRP A 13 -5.28 -19.88 8.25
N ARG A 14 -5.59 -19.20 9.36
CA ARG A 14 -6.94 -18.72 9.63
C ARG A 14 -7.12 -17.34 9.01
N ASN A 15 -8.13 -17.21 8.15
CA ASN A 15 -8.55 -15.90 7.65
C ASN A 15 -9.20 -15.09 8.79
N CYS A 16 -8.64 -13.93 9.09
CA CYS A 16 -9.16 -12.97 10.07
C CYS A 16 -10.11 -11.94 9.44
N GLY A 17 -10.28 -11.96 8.13
CA GLY A 17 -11.14 -11.06 7.38
C GLY A 17 -10.40 -9.90 6.73
N ARG A 18 -11.18 -9.05 6.06
CA ARG A 18 -10.67 -7.92 5.30
C ARG A 18 -10.32 -6.75 6.21
N VAL A 19 -9.13 -6.19 6.00
CA VAL A 19 -8.60 -5.05 6.77
C VAL A 19 -8.62 -3.75 5.99
N LEU A 20 -8.45 -3.80 4.66
CA LEU A 20 -8.41 -2.60 3.82
C LEU A 20 -9.01 -2.87 2.43
N ARG A 21 -9.73 -1.89 1.90
CA ARG A 21 -10.26 -1.83 0.54
C ARG A 21 -9.69 -0.65 -0.22
N ALA A 22 -9.68 -0.79 -1.54
CA ALA A 22 -9.49 0.36 -2.41
C ALA A 22 -10.68 1.32 -2.26
N PRO A 23 -10.43 2.63 -2.14
CA PRO A 23 -11.47 3.61 -2.33
C PRO A 23 -11.93 3.59 -3.80
N GLY A 24 -13.20 3.87 -4.02
CA GLY A 24 -13.72 4.09 -5.37
C GLY A 24 -13.21 5.43 -5.91
N HIS A 25 -12.85 5.49 -7.19
CA HIS A 25 -12.43 6.72 -7.84
C HIS A 25 -13.18 6.90 -9.16
N ALA A 26 -13.72 8.10 -9.41
CA ALA A 26 -14.61 8.36 -10.56
C ALA A 26 -13.95 8.09 -11.93
N GLN A 27 -12.63 8.16 -11.99
CA GLN A 27 -11.84 7.91 -13.20
C GLN A 27 -11.46 6.43 -13.39
N CYS A 28 -11.88 5.56 -12.48
CA CYS A 28 -11.53 4.14 -12.45
C CYS A 28 -12.78 3.28 -12.66
N ARG A 29 -12.68 2.30 -13.57
CA ARG A 29 -13.71 1.25 -13.73
C ARG A 29 -13.74 0.33 -12.51
N HIS A 30 -12.57 0.05 -11.96
CA HIS A 30 -12.38 -0.80 -10.80
C HIS A 30 -11.03 -0.48 -10.15
N SER A 31 -10.96 -0.63 -8.82
CA SER A 31 -9.75 -0.41 -8.04
C SER A 31 -9.57 -1.54 -7.03
N TRP A 32 -8.33 -1.87 -6.71
CA TRP A 32 -7.96 -2.91 -5.74
C TRP A 32 -6.75 -2.47 -4.92
N VAL A 33 -6.56 -3.09 -3.75
CA VAL A 33 -5.40 -2.86 -2.90
C VAL A 33 -4.67 -4.17 -2.61
N GLY A 34 -3.34 -4.11 -2.57
CA GLY A 34 -2.49 -5.20 -2.16
C GLY A 34 -1.37 -4.72 -1.24
N ALA A 35 -0.95 -5.58 -0.32
CA ALA A 35 0.17 -5.31 0.55
C ALA A 35 1.44 -5.06 -0.28
N GLY A 36 2.29 -4.15 0.19
CA GLY A 36 3.60 -3.87 -0.40
C GLY A 36 4.70 -4.55 0.40
N SER A 37 5.59 -3.75 0.97
CA SER A 37 6.70 -4.22 1.79
C SER A 37 6.26 -4.74 3.16
N VAL A 38 7.18 -5.44 3.84
CA VAL A 38 6.99 -5.86 5.24
C VAL A 38 6.72 -4.63 6.13
N PRO A 39 5.67 -4.64 6.97
CA PRO A 39 5.38 -3.55 7.89
C PRO A 39 6.56 -3.25 8.83
N ILE A 40 6.89 -1.97 8.99
CA ILE A 40 7.95 -1.47 9.85
C ILE A 40 7.40 -1.28 11.27
N PRO A 41 8.00 -1.89 12.29
CA PRO A 41 7.54 -1.73 13.67
C PRO A 41 7.80 -0.30 14.17
N LEU A 42 6.77 0.31 14.74
CA LEU A 42 6.85 1.60 15.44
C LEU A 42 6.80 1.44 16.97
N GLY A 43 6.77 0.19 17.44
CA GLY A 43 6.62 -0.17 18.86
C GLY A 43 5.16 -0.22 19.31
N ASP A 44 4.93 -0.89 20.44
CA ASP A 44 3.62 -1.01 21.10
C ASP A 44 2.49 -1.51 20.18
N GLY A 45 2.77 -2.58 19.41
CA GLY A 45 1.80 -3.18 18.49
C GLY A 45 1.45 -2.32 17.27
N ARG A 46 2.16 -1.20 17.04
CA ARG A 46 1.95 -0.33 15.88
C ARG A 46 2.97 -0.59 14.78
N TYR A 47 2.51 -0.46 13.54
CA TYR A 47 3.33 -0.67 12.35
C TYR A 47 3.02 0.36 11.27
N LEU A 48 4.04 0.76 10.52
CA LEU A 48 3.90 1.49 9.26
C LEU A 48 4.04 0.50 8.11
N ALA A 49 3.04 0.41 7.23
CA ALA A 49 3.12 -0.45 6.05
C ALA A 49 2.93 0.36 4.77
N LEU A 50 3.63 -0.04 3.71
CA LEU A 50 3.35 0.42 2.36
C LEU A 50 2.40 -0.57 1.69
N TYR A 51 1.48 -0.06 0.89
CA TYR A 51 0.59 -0.86 0.07
C TYR A 51 0.47 -0.21 -1.31
N HIS A 52 -0.12 -0.90 -2.27
CA HIS A 52 -0.46 -0.30 -3.56
C HIS A 52 -1.97 -0.25 -3.75
N THR A 53 -2.44 0.84 -4.36
CA THR A 53 -3.75 0.89 -5.00
C THR A 53 -3.56 0.72 -6.51
N GLY A 54 -4.03 -0.42 -7.02
CA GLY A 54 -4.14 -0.68 -8.44
C GLY A 54 -5.49 -0.19 -8.97
N ASN A 55 -5.48 0.39 -10.17
CA ASN A 55 -6.64 0.98 -10.81
C ASN A 55 -6.73 0.53 -12.25
N ARG A 56 -7.94 0.20 -12.72
CA ARG A 56 -8.26 0.13 -14.14
C ARG A 56 -8.91 1.45 -14.55
N LEU A 57 -8.18 2.30 -15.28
CA LEU A 57 -8.69 3.61 -15.70
C LEU A 57 -9.79 3.46 -16.76
N LEU A 58 -10.66 4.47 -16.86
CA LEU A 58 -11.75 4.49 -17.84
C LEU A 58 -11.25 4.35 -19.29
N GLU A 59 -10.11 4.96 -19.61
CA GLU A 59 -9.50 4.92 -20.93
C GLU A 59 -8.89 3.56 -21.29
N GLY A 60 -8.63 2.70 -20.31
CA GLY A 60 -8.17 1.34 -20.53
C GLY A 60 -6.83 1.00 -19.89
N SER A 61 -5.97 1.95 -19.52
CA SER A 61 -4.71 1.63 -18.83
C SER A 61 -4.91 1.08 -17.41
N ARG A 62 -3.83 0.48 -16.89
CA ARG A 62 -3.66 0.13 -15.48
C ARG A 62 -2.73 1.12 -14.82
N GLN A 63 -3.12 1.61 -13.64
CA GLN A 63 -2.30 2.50 -12.84
C GLN A 63 -2.15 1.98 -11.40
N TYR A 64 -0.90 1.81 -10.96
CA TYR A 64 -0.57 1.49 -9.57
C TYR A 64 0.16 2.66 -8.92
N ASN A 65 -0.34 3.07 -7.76
CA ASN A 65 0.32 4.04 -6.89
C ASN A 65 0.83 3.32 -5.64
N ALA A 66 1.91 3.82 -5.05
CA ALA A 66 2.26 3.47 -3.68
C ALA A 66 1.50 4.37 -2.71
N ASP A 67 1.02 3.74 -1.65
CA ASP A 67 0.26 4.33 -0.55
C ASP A 67 0.86 3.86 0.78
N ALA A 68 0.50 4.52 1.88
CA ALA A 68 0.94 4.16 3.23
C ALA A 68 -0.25 3.96 4.17
N VAL A 69 -0.09 3.05 5.12
CA VAL A 69 -1.07 2.79 6.18
C VAL A 69 -0.38 2.68 7.53
N LEU A 70 -0.97 3.32 8.53
CA LEU A 70 -0.62 3.14 9.93
C LEU A 70 -1.52 2.05 10.53
N LEU A 71 -0.91 1.02 11.08
CA LEU A 71 -1.56 -0.14 11.70
C LEU A 71 -1.41 -0.09 13.23
N ASP A 72 -2.46 -0.40 13.96
CA ASP A 72 -2.49 -0.51 15.42
C ASP A 72 -3.16 -1.83 15.84
N PHE A 73 -2.35 -2.88 16.03
CA PHE A 73 -2.86 -4.22 16.35
C PHE A 73 -3.44 -4.35 17.76
N ARG A 74 -3.27 -3.34 18.64
CA ARG A 74 -3.97 -3.32 19.94
C ARG A 74 -5.48 -3.18 19.76
N ARG A 75 -5.94 -2.72 18.59
CA ARG A 75 -7.35 -2.59 18.20
C ARG A 75 -7.88 -3.83 17.48
N PHE A 76 -7.04 -4.85 17.27
CA PHE A 76 -7.45 -6.03 16.53
C PHE A 76 -8.47 -6.86 17.32
N THR A 77 -9.60 -7.14 16.69
CA THR A 77 -10.55 -8.18 17.11
C THR A 77 -10.92 -9.05 15.91
N PRO A 78 -11.18 -10.35 16.09
CA PRO A 78 -11.67 -11.22 15.00
C PRO A 78 -12.97 -10.71 14.35
N GLU A 79 -13.83 -10.05 15.13
CA GLU A 79 -15.12 -9.52 14.68
C GLU A 79 -14.96 -8.22 13.86
N HIS A 80 -13.93 -7.42 14.19
CA HIS A 80 -13.67 -6.13 13.56
C HIS A 80 -12.19 -6.00 13.13
N PRO A 81 -11.70 -6.83 12.18
CA PRO A 81 -10.30 -6.86 11.79
C PRO A 81 -9.82 -5.53 11.18
N ALA A 82 -10.71 -4.74 10.58
CA ALA A 82 -10.38 -3.46 9.97
C ALA A 82 -10.09 -2.34 11.00
N GLU A 83 -10.40 -2.53 12.28
CA GLU A 83 -10.09 -1.55 13.34
C GLU A 83 -8.58 -1.36 13.57
N ILE A 84 -7.75 -2.27 13.03
CA ILE A 84 -6.29 -2.08 13.03
C ILE A 84 -5.85 -0.88 12.19
N ILE A 85 -6.67 -0.40 11.25
CA ILE A 85 -6.32 0.73 10.38
C ILE A 85 -6.44 2.02 11.21
N ALA A 86 -5.30 2.60 11.60
CA ALA A 86 -5.23 3.83 12.38
C ALA A 86 -5.14 5.09 11.51
N GLY A 87 -4.77 4.96 10.23
CA GLY A 87 -4.71 6.04 9.26
C GLY A 87 -4.20 5.55 7.91
N THR A 88 -4.65 6.18 6.82
CA THR A 88 -4.22 5.86 5.44
C THR A 88 -3.78 7.13 4.74
N LEU A 89 -2.77 7.02 3.88
CA LEU A 89 -2.32 8.10 3.03
C LEU A 89 -2.09 7.56 1.62
N GLU A 90 -2.97 7.97 0.71
CA GLU A 90 -2.92 7.54 -0.68
C GLU A 90 -2.00 8.43 -1.51
N ARG A 91 -1.49 7.87 -2.60
CA ARG A 91 -0.70 8.54 -3.64
C ARG A 91 0.57 9.18 -3.10
N ILE A 92 1.28 8.49 -2.20
CA ILE A 92 2.59 8.95 -1.70
C ILE A 92 3.65 8.89 -2.80
N LEU A 93 3.48 8.01 -3.78
CA LEU A 93 4.25 7.98 -5.01
C LEU A 93 3.36 7.47 -6.16
N VAL A 94 3.41 8.17 -7.29
CA VAL A 94 2.61 7.88 -8.49
C VAL A 94 3.53 7.73 -9.69
N PRO A 95 3.13 7.03 -10.76
CA PRO A 95 3.95 6.90 -11.95
C PRO A 95 4.21 8.26 -12.63
N GLU A 96 5.46 8.68 -12.73
CA GLU A 96 5.84 9.97 -13.30
C GLU A 96 6.91 9.85 -14.38
N THR A 97 7.85 8.94 -14.19
CA THR A 97 9.03 8.80 -15.04
C THR A 97 8.82 7.82 -16.20
N GLU A 98 9.76 7.83 -17.15
CA GLU A 98 9.79 6.85 -18.23
C GLU A 98 10.01 5.41 -17.76
N TYR A 99 10.51 5.21 -16.53
CA TYR A 99 10.72 3.88 -15.94
C TYR A 99 9.46 3.35 -15.25
N GLU A 100 8.46 4.20 -15.03
CA GLU A 100 7.22 3.85 -14.34
C GLU A 100 6.03 3.84 -15.29
N ARG A 101 6.08 4.60 -16.38
CA ARG A 101 4.98 4.71 -17.34
C ARG A 101 5.22 3.82 -18.57
N SER A 102 4.15 3.22 -19.10
CA SER A 102 4.22 2.62 -20.44
C SER A 102 4.50 3.72 -21.45
N LEU A 103 5.52 3.48 -22.28
CA LEU A 103 5.91 4.37 -23.38
C LEU A 103 5.65 3.75 -24.75
N ARG A 104 5.09 2.53 -24.79
CA ARG A 104 4.92 1.77 -26.02
C ARG A 104 3.63 2.22 -26.72
N PRO A 105 3.70 2.92 -27.87
CA PRO A 105 2.51 3.30 -28.60
C PRO A 105 1.77 2.05 -29.07
N GLY A 106 0.45 2.02 -28.91
CA GLY A 106 -0.38 0.87 -29.31
C GLY A 106 -0.29 -0.34 -28.37
N ASP A 107 0.25 -0.19 -27.17
CA ASP A 107 0.16 -1.21 -26.12
C ASP A 107 -1.32 -1.50 -25.81
N PRO A 108 -1.80 -2.75 -25.97
CA PRO A 108 -3.20 -3.09 -25.70
C PRO A 108 -3.55 -3.04 -24.20
N ASP A 109 -2.56 -3.00 -23.31
CA ASP A 109 -2.78 -2.90 -21.86
C ASP A 109 -1.69 -2.05 -21.18
N PRO A 110 -1.70 -0.71 -21.42
CA PRO A 110 -0.68 0.20 -20.90
C PRO A 110 -0.60 0.12 -19.37
N LEU A 111 0.60 -0.13 -18.86
CA LEU A 111 0.88 -0.20 -17.43
C LEU A 111 1.69 1.00 -16.95
N HIS A 112 1.09 1.78 -16.06
CA HIS A 112 1.76 2.83 -15.28
C HIS A 112 1.89 2.33 -13.84
N CYS A 113 3.09 2.02 -13.38
CA CYS A 113 3.25 1.26 -12.14
C CYS A 113 4.38 1.78 -11.27
N VAL A 114 4.01 2.04 -10.02
CA VAL A 114 4.88 2.10 -8.85
C VAL A 114 4.38 1.02 -7.89
N PHE A 115 5.17 -0.05 -7.71
CA PHE A 115 4.79 -1.20 -6.89
C PHE A 115 5.76 -1.37 -5.72
N PRO A 116 5.44 -0.95 -4.49
CA PRO A 116 6.35 -1.04 -3.35
C PRO A 116 6.58 -2.51 -2.96
N CYS A 117 7.85 -2.95 -2.98
CA CYS A 117 8.25 -4.34 -2.72
C CYS A 117 9.09 -4.49 -1.45
N GLY A 118 9.82 -3.46 -1.05
CA GLY A 118 10.70 -3.49 0.13
C GLY A 118 10.81 -2.12 0.77
N SER A 119 11.05 -2.08 2.08
CA SER A 119 11.25 -0.81 2.80
C SER A 119 12.14 -1.00 4.02
N TYR A 120 12.91 0.04 4.37
CA TYR A 120 13.74 0.06 5.56
C TYR A 120 13.95 1.48 6.06
N GLN A 121 14.17 1.62 7.36
CA GLN A 121 14.52 2.88 8.00
C GLN A 121 16.03 3.11 7.92
N GLN A 122 16.46 4.30 7.52
CA GLN A 122 17.84 4.75 7.60
C GLN A 122 17.89 6.21 8.09
N GLY A 123 18.40 6.41 9.31
CA GLY A 123 18.38 7.72 9.96
C GLY A 123 16.95 8.25 10.10
N GLU A 124 16.69 9.46 9.61
CA GLU A 124 15.35 10.08 9.60
C GLU A 124 14.46 9.68 8.42
N HIS A 125 14.95 8.83 7.51
CA HIS A 125 14.28 8.53 6.25
C HIS A 125 13.77 7.09 6.19
N LEU A 126 12.56 6.96 5.67
CA LEU A 126 12.04 5.70 5.17
C LEU A 126 12.47 5.57 3.72
N HIS A 127 13.22 4.51 3.43
CA HIS A 127 13.56 4.11 2.07
C HIS A 127 12.63 3.01 1.62
N PHE A 128 12.23 3.02 0.36
CA PHE A 128 11.46 1.93 -0.23
C PHE A 128 11.89 1.63 -1.66
N VAL A 129 12.00 0.33 -1.93
CA VAL A 129 12.35 -0.27 -3.20
C VAL A 129 11.07 -0.72 -3.87
N TYR A 130 10.91 -0.37 -5.14
CA TYR A 130 9.66 -0.59 -5.86
C TYR A 130 9.89 -1.04 -7.31
N GLY A 131 8.91 -1.76 -7.83
CA GLY A 131 8.82 -2.12 -9.24
C GLY A 131 8.31 -0.96 -10.09
N GLY A 132 9.01 -0.65 -11.19
CA GLY A 132 8.60 0.29 -12.23
C GLY A 132 8.12 -0.45 -13.47
N ARG A 133 6.83 -0.33 -13.81
CA ARG A 133 6.15 -0.97 -14.97
C ARG A 133 6.47 -2.45 -15.22
N ASP A 134 6.71 -3.22 -14.15
CA ASP A 134 7.13 -4.63 -14.20
C ASP A 134 8.44 -4.88 -15.00
N ALA A 135 9.29 -3.85 -15.11
CA ALA A 135 10.53 -3.90 -15.89
C ALA A 135 11.77 -3.40 -15.12
N TYR A 136 11.58 -2.57 -14.09
CA TYR A 136 12.67 -1.97 -13.33
C TYR A 136 12.52 -2.18 -11.84
N THR A 137 13.65 -2.17 -11.14
CA THR A 137 13.73 -1.97 -9.70
C THR A 137 14.25 -0.57 -9.44
N LEU A 138 13.47 0.23 -8.72
CA LEU A 138 13.72 1.63 -8.41
C LEU A 138 13.70 1.83 -6.90
N ALA A 139 14.13 2.99 -6.43
CA ALA A 139 14.10 3.34 -5.02
C ALA A 139 13.73 4.80 -4.81
N ALA A 140 12.99 5.07 -3.74
CA ALA A 140 12.65 6.40 -3.27
C ALA A 140 12.81 6.50 -1.76
N ARG A 141 12.80 7.73 -1.22
CA ARG A 141 12.84 7.97 0.22
C ARG A 141 11.98 9.16 0.61
N VAL A 142 11.46 9.13 1.82
CA VAL A 142 10.71 10.22 2.46
C VAL A 142 11.16 10.37 3.91
N ARG A 143 10.98 11.56 4.50
CA ARG A 143 11.20 11.74 5.95
C ARG A 143 10.11 10.98 6.70
N THR A 144 10.51 10.10 7.62
CA THR A 144 9.57 9.22 8.32
C THR A 144 8.60 10.02 9.18
N GLU A 145 9.08 11.05 9.88
CA GLU A 145 8.23 11.89 10.73
C GLU A 145 7.12 12.58 9.94
N GLU A 146 7.46 13.20 8.80
CA GLU A 146 6.46 13.86 7.95
C GLU A 146 5.40 12.88 7.43
N LEU A 147 5.81 11.66 7.06
CA LEU A 147 4.87 10.63 6.63
C LEU A 147 3.91 10.23 7.76
N LEU A 148 4.43 10.06 8.99
CA LEU A 148 3.63 9.72 10.16
C LEU A 148 2.67 10.84 10.56
N GLU A 149 3.13 12.10 10.54
CA GLU A 149 2.28 13.27 10.80
C GLU A 149 1.09 13.32 9.84
N ARG A 150 1.33 13.09 8.53
CA ARG A 150 0.26 13.05 7.52
C ARG A 150 -0.71 11.89 7.75
N LEU A 151 -0.21 10.71 8.09
CA LEU A 151 -1.05 9.55 8.42
C LEU A 151 -1.90 9.78 9.68
N HIS A 152 -1.39 10.53 10.65
CA HIS A 152 -2.15 10.90 11.85
C HIS A 152 -3.26 11.90 11.55
N GLN A 153 -3.08 12.80 10.58
CA GLN A 153 -4.11 13.77 10.17
C GLN A 153 -5.27 13.10 9.41
N THR A 154 -5.02 11.96 8.75
CA THR A 154 -6.05 11.21 8.03
C THR A 154 -6.73 10.15 8.91
N ALA A 155 -6.38 10.06 10.20
CA ALA A 155 -6.97 9.15 11.16
C ALA A 155 -8.47 9.43 11.38
N HIS A 156 -9.30 8.72 10.62
CA HIS A 156 -10.74 8.64 10.81
C HIS A 156 -11.10 7.19 11.11
N PRO A 157 -12.24 6.91 11.78
CA PRO A 157 -12.71 5.55 11.90
C PRO A 157 -12.87 4.96 10.50
N TYR A 158 -12.08 3.93 10.18
CA TYR A 158 -12.16 3.25 8.90
C TYR A 158 -13.41 2.37 8.90
N HIS A 159 -14.49 2.86 8.30
CA HIS A 159 -15.71 2.09 8.07
C HIS A 159 -15.52 1.27 6.79
N GLY A 160 -15.06 0.03 6.95
CA GLY A 160 -14.72 -0.88 5.84
C GLY A 160 -15.91 -1.42 5.06
#